data_AF-A0A922IQ37-F1
#
_entry.id   AF-A0A922IQ37-F1
#
_cell.length_a   1.000
_cell.length_b   1.000
_cell.length_c   1.000
_cell.angle_alpha   90.00
_cell.angle_beta   90.00
_cell.angle_gamma   90.00
#
_symmetry.space_group_name_H-M   'P 1'
#
loop_
_entity.id
_entity.type
_entity.pdbx_description
1 polymer ?
#
loop_
_entity_poly.entity_id
_entity_poly.type
_entity_poly.pdbx_seq_one_letter_code
_entity_poly.pdbx_strand_id
1 'polypeptide(L)'
;MSDEEFNVHVRSLMTHLLEKPKGMQDRFGRLWSEIACGHYNFKRNVHAVSVLKSLRKNNIINFFKEYIDPSSCTRRKLVVQIISSEEHLCDSGFSNHSKKVVVLKNHTELKRYYPLSSLTKPFMMFTSKYEGISLRF
;
A
#
# COMPACT_ATOMS: atom_id res chain seq x y z
N MET A 1 -0.48 -4.50 23.24
CA MET A 1 0.48 -3.44 22.88
C MET A 1 0.18 -2.21 23.70
N SER A 2 1.16 -1.76 24.47
CA SER A 2 1.07 -0.51 25.25
C SER A 2 1.20 0.71 24.33
N ASP A 3 0.93 1.91 24.84
CA ASP A 3 1.12 3.13 24.05
C ASP A 3 2.61 3.45 23.83
N GLU A 4 3.48 3.04 24.75
CA GLU A 4 4.93 3.16 24.63
C GLU A 4 5.46 2.31 23.46
N GLU A 5 5.05 1.04 23.40
CA GLU A 5 5.41 0.13 22.30
C GLU A 5 4.91 0.65 20.95
N PHE A 6 3.66 1.14 20.90
CA PHE A 6 3.11 1.77 19.70
C PHE A 6 3.99 2.95 19.24
N ASN A 7 4.35 3.84 20.17
CA ASN A 7 5.17 5.00 19.87
C ASN A 7 6.58 4.61 19.40
N VAL A 8 7.14 3.50 19.88
CA VAL A 8 8.41 2.94 19.37
C VAL A 8 8.27 2.54 17.90
N HIS A 9 7.21 1.83 17.53
CA HIS A 9 6.95 1.46 16.12
C HIS A 9 6.77 2.68 15.23
N VAL A 10 5.99 3.68 15.68
CA VAL A 10 5.78 4.94 14.96
C VAL A 10 7.10 5.67 14.74
N ARG A 11 7.94 5.80 15.78
CA ARG A 11 9.26 6.43 15.68
C ARG A 11 10.20 5.68 14.73
N SER A 12 10.23 4.35 14.81
CA SER A 12 11.04 3.51 13.92
C SER A 12 10.67 3.74 12.44
N LEU A 13 9.36 3.75 12.15
CA LEU A 13 8.87 4.00 10.79
C LEU A 13 9.21 5.41 10.29
N MET A 14 9.10 6.44 11.16
CA MET A 14 9.50 7.80 10.80
C MET A 14 10.98 7.90 10.44
N THR A 15 11.86 7.29 11.25
CA THR A 15 13.30 7.26 10.99
C THR A 15 13.59 6.60 9.64
N HIS A 16 12.94 5.47 9.35
CA HIS A 16 13.10 4.79 8.07
C HIS A 16 12.64 5.65 6.87
N LEU A 17 11.50 6.34 6.99
CA LEU A 17 10.99 7.22 5.92
C LEU A 17 11.90 8.42 5.67
N LEU A 18 12.52 8.97 6.72
CA LEU A 18 13.42 10.13 6.62
C LEU A 18 14.86 9.74 6.26
N GLU A 19 15.19 8.46 6.19
CA GLU A 19 16.50 7.99 5.81
C GLU A 19 16.86 8.53 4.41
N LYS A 20 17.98 9.24 4.31
CA LYS A 20 18.47 9.78 3.04
C LYS A 20 18.90 8.62 2.13
N PRO A 21 18.67 8.72 0.81
CA PRO A 21 19.19 7.74 -0.14
C PRO A 21 20.71 7.58 0.04
N LYS A 22 21.21 6.33 0.08
CA LYS A 22 22.64 6.06 0.33
C LYS A 22 23.48 6.28 -0.93
N GLY A 23 22.85 6.18 -2.10
CA GLY A 23 23.49 6.45 -3.38
C GLY A 23 22.52 6.95 -4.44
N MET A 24 23.06 7.15 -5.65
CA MET A 24 22.31 7.66 -6.79
C MET A 24 21.19 6.72 -7.23
N GLN A 25 21.41 5.41 -7.17
CA GLN A 25 20.39 4.41 -7.55
C GLN A 25 19.16 4.48 -6.65
N ASP A 26 19.36 4.61 -5.33
CA ASP A 26 18.26 4.77 -4.38
C ASP A 26 17.47 6.04 -4.64
N ARG A 27 18.18 7.16 -4.90
CA ARG A 27 17.56 8.43 -5.22
C ARG A 27 16.77 8.35 -6.52
N PHE A 28 17.35 7.72 -7.55
CA PHE A 28 16.70 7.49 -8.83
C PHE A 28 15.43 6.65 -8.66
N GLY A 29 15.50 5.52 -7.94
CA GLY A 29 14.33 4.66 -7.68
C GLY A 29 13.19 5.40 -6.98
N ARG A 30 13.51 6.25 -5.99
CA ARG A 30 12.51 7.08 -5.29
C ARG A 30 11.84 8.08 -6.24
N LEU A 31 12.60 8.79 -7.06
CA LEU A 31 12.04 9.76 -8.02
C LEU A 31 11.26 9.07 -9.13
N TRP A 32 11.81 7.98 -9.68
CA TRP A 32 11.22 7.25 -10.79
C TRP A 32 9.89 6.62 -10.41
N SER A 33 9.75 6.07 -9.19
CA SER A 33 8.46 5.52 -8.74
C SER A 33 7.35 6.57 -8.68
N GLU A 34 7.66 7.82 -8.33
CA GLU A 34 6.68 8.92 -8.33
C GLU A 34 6.28 9.34 -9.76
N ILE A 35 7.23 9.29 -10.71
CA ILE A 35 6.98 9.57 -12.14
C ILE A 35 6.19 8.44 -12.79
N ALA A 36 6.66 7.19 -12.66
CA ALA A 36 6.07 6.02 -13.30
C ALA A 36 4.63 5.76 -12.84
N CYS A 37 4.31 6.07 -11.58
CA CYS A 37 2.95 5.98 -11.05
C CYS A 37 2.10 7.23 -11.32
N GLY A 38 2.65 8.29 -11.91
CA GLY A 38 1.95 9.56 -12.16
C GLY A 38 1.55 10.32 -10.89
N HIS A 39 2.16 10.00 -9.75
CA HIS A 39 1.84 10.64 -8.47
C HIS A 39 2.54 12.01 -8.33
N TYR A 40 3.79 12.12 -8.79
CA TYR A 40 4.60 13.35 -8.71
C TYR A 40 4.70 13.95 -7.30
N ASN A 41 4.64 13.13 -6.25
CA ASN A 41 4.82 13.59 -4.88
C ASN A 41 6.28 13.37 -4.43
N PHE A 42 7.19 14.21 -4.91
CA PHE A 42 8.62 14.05 -4.62
C PHE A 42 9.00 14.28 -3.14
N LYS A 43 8.08 14.83 -2.32
CA LYS A 43 8.24 15.01 -0.87
C LYS A 43 7.34 14.05 -0.06
N ARG A 44 6.88 12.95 -0.66
CA ARG A 44 5.95 11.99 -0.04
C ARG A 44 6.35 11.56 1.35
N ASN A 45 7.62 11.24 1.58
CA ASN A 45 8.09 10.79 2.90
C ASN A 45 7.94 11.87 3.97
N VAL A 46 8.17 13.14 3.63
CA VAL A 46 7.99 14.26 4.57
C VAL A 46 6.51 14.42 4.94
N HIS A 47 5.63 14.35 3.94
CA HIS A 47 4.17 14.39 4.17
C HIS A 47 3.69 13.18 5.00
N ALA A 48 4.17 11.97 4.69
CA ALA A 48 3.84 10.76 5.43
C ALA A 48 4.25 10.87 6.90
N VAL A 49 5.45 11.36 7.18
CA VAL A 49 5.92 11.59 8.56
C VAL A 49 5.05 12.62 9.30
N SER A 50 4.62 13.68 8.63
CA SER A 50 3.68 14.66 9.21
C SER A 50 2.37 14.00 9.63
N VAL A 51 1.83 13.09 8.82
CA VAL A 51 0.62 12.32 9.16
C VAL A 51 0.88 11.35 10.31
N LEU A 52 2.02 10.62 10.28
CA LEU A 52 2.37 9.66 11.32
C LEU A 52 2.49 10.30 12.71
N LYS A 53 2.90 11.58 12.82
CA LYS A 53 2.97 12.29 14.11
C LYS A 53 1.60 12.49 14.76
N SER A 54 0.54 12.53 13.96
CA SER A 54 -0.84 12.69 14.43
C SER A 54 -1.57 11.37 14.66
N LEU A 55 -0.92 10.24 14.32
CA LEU A 55 -1.53 8.93 14.33
C LEU A 55 -1.68 8.39 15.75
N ARG A 56 -2.87 7.86 16.08
CA ARG A 56 -3.15 7.23 17.38
C ARG A 56 -3.34 5.72 17.21
N LYS A 57 -3.07 4.96 18.27
CA LYS A 57 -3.27 3.50 18.31
C LYS A 57 -4.69 3.09 17.89
N ASN A 58 -5.71 3.80 18.37
CA ASN A 58 -7.10 3.54 18.02
C ASN A 58 -7.39 3.68 16.53
N ASN A 59 -6.68 4.58 15.82
CA ASN A 59 -6.86 4.75 14.37
C ASN A 59 -6.46 3.47 13.62
N ILE A 60 -5.36 2.84 14.06
CA ILE A 60 -4.87 1.58 13.47
C ILE A 60 -5.77 0.40 13.83
N ILE A 61 -6.27 0.34 15.06
CA ILE A 61 -7.24 -0.68 15.48
C ILE A 61 -8.51 -0.58 14.63
N ASN A 62 -9.02 0.65 14.43
CA ASN A 62 -10.22 0.87 13.61
C ASN A 62 -9.96 0.50 12.14
N PHE A 63 -8.81 0.90 11.59
CA PHE A 63 -8.41 0.50 10.23
C PHE A 63 -8.35 -1.03 10.07
N PHE A 64 -7.77 -1.74 11.04
CA PHE A 64 -7.73 -3.21 11.02
C PHE A 64 -9.14 -3.81 11.07
N LYS A 65 -9.97 -3.36 12.02
CA LYS A 65 -11.35 -3.83 12.18
C LYS A 65 -12.18 -3.61 10.92
N GLU A 66 -11.97 -2.49 10.22
CA GLU A 66 -12.72 -2.15 9.03
C GLU A 66 -12.20 -2.88 7.79
N TYR A 67 -10.89 -2.91 7.53
CA TYR A 67 -10.38 -3.36 6.23
C TYR A 67 -9.77 -4.77 6.23
N ILE A 68 -9.40 -5.32 7.38
CA ILE A 68 -8.60 -6.55 7.49
C ILE A 68 -9.33 -7.66 8.25
N ASP A 69 -10.08 -7.33 9.29
CA ASP A 69 -10.75 -8.30 10.18
C ASP A 69 -11.68 -9.25 9.40
N PRO A 70 -11.60 -10.59 9.62
CA PRO A 70 -12.46 -11.55 8.95
C PRO A 70 -13.96 -11.32 9.10
N SER A 71 -14.39 -10.72 10.22
CA SER A 71 -15.79 -10.39 10.47
C SER A 71 -16.28 -9.23 9.60
N SER A 72 -15.38 -8.32 9.18
CA SER A 72 -15.75 -7.13 8.41
C SER A 72 -16.40 -7.42 7.07
N CYS A 73 -17.37 -6.57 6.70
CA CYS A 73 -18.04 -6.58 5.40
C CYS A 73 -17.29 -5.78 4.32
N THR A 74 -16.42 -4.84 4.70
CA THR A 74 -15.60 -4.02 3.79
C THR A 74 -14.26 -4.68 3.44
N ARG A 75 -13.92 -5.78 4.11
CA ARG A 75 -12.71 -6.57 3.84
C ARG A 75 -12.68 -7.09 2.41
N ARG A 76 -11.58 -6.84 1.71
CA ARG A 76 -11.27 -7.41 0.38
C ARG A 76 -10.02 -8.28 0.50
N LYS A 77 -10.12 -9.58 0.16
CA LYS A 77 -9.00 -10.55 0.27
C LYS A 77 -8.85 -11.31 -1.05
N LEU A 78 -7.65 -11.29 -1.61
CA LEU A 78 -7.24 -12.15 -2.73
C LEU A 78 -6.17 -13.12 -2.22
N VAL A 79 -6.29 -14.40 -2.56
CA VAL A 79 -5.31 -15.44 -2.22
C VAL A 79 -4.84 -16.10 -3.51
N VAL A 80 -3.52 -16.18 -3.68
CA VAL A 80 -2.89 -16.93 -4.77
C VAL A 80 -2.19 -18.12 -4.12
N GLN A 81 -2.62 -19.32 -4.46
CA GLN A 81 -2.02 -20.56 -3.97
C GLN A 81 -1.22 -21.21 -5.10
N ILE A 82 0.05 -21.47 -4.86
CA ILE A 82 0.94 -22.18 -5.78
C ILE A 82 1.15 -23.56 -5.17
N ILE A 83 0.72 -24.60 -5.88
CA ILE A 83 0.79 -25.99 -5.41
C ILE A 83 1.95 -26.67 -6.14
N SER A 84 2.78 -27.40 -5.41
CA SER A 84 3.86 -28.20 -5.98
C SER A 84 3.30 -29.40 -6.75
N SER A 85 4.03 -29.88 -7.75
CA SER A 85 3.71 -31.13 -8.44
C SER A 85 4.02 -32.37 -7.61
N GLU A 86 4.84 -32.24 -6.57
CA GLU A 86 5.10 -33.31 -5.61
C GLU A 86 3.99 -33.31 -4.56
N GLU A 87 3.32 -34.46 -4.40
CA GLU A 87 2.27 -34.68 -3.41
C GLU A 87 2.85 -34.69 -1.99
N HIS A 88 3.12 -33.51 -1.45
CA HIS A 88 3.13 -33.35 -0.02
C HIS A 88 1.67 -33.23 0.40
N LEU A 89 1.21 -34.13 1.26
CA LEU A 89 -0.05 -34.04 1.99
C LEU A 89 -0.02 -32.80 2.90
N CYS A 90 -0.03 -31.61 2.33
CA CYS A 90 -0.33 -30.40 3.06
C CYS A 90 -1.84 -30.37 3.20
N ASP A 91 -2.27 -30.78 4.39
CA ASP A 91 -3.63 -30.80 4.87
C ASP A 91 -4.37 -29.56 4.34
N SER A 92 -5.20 -29.75 3.31
CA SER A 92 -6.04 -28.72 2.71
C SER A 92 -7.24 -28.43 3.60
N GLY A 93 -7.02 -28.45 4.92
CA GLY A 93 -7.95 -28.01 5.92
C GLY A 93 -8.05 -26.51 5.86
N PHE A 94 -8.88 -26.00 4.94
CA PHE A 94 -9.50 -24.69 5.08
C PHE A 94 -10.34 -24.71 6.35
N SER A 95 -9.68 -24.57 7.51
CA SER A 95 -10.35 -24.46 8.79
C SER A 95 -11.06 -23.11 8.84
N ASN A 96 -12.37 -23.19 8.64
CA ASN A 96 -13.39 -22.34 9.24
C ASN A 96 -13.25 -20.83 9.01
N HIS A 97 -13.71 -20.36 7.84
CA HIS A 97 -14.54 -19.15 7.83
C HIS A 97 -15.68 -19.31 6.84
N SER A 98 -16.89 -19.25 7.37
CA SER A 98 -18.23 -19.34 6.78
C SER A 98 -18.58 -18.32 5.67
N LYS A 99 -17.60 -17.76 4.95
CA LYS A 99 -17.82 -16.80 3.86
C LYS A 99 -17.52 -17.46 2.50
N LYS A 100 -18.43 -17.26 1.54
CA LYS A 100 -18.41 -17.72 0.15
C LYS A 100 -17.05 -17.41 -0.52
N VAL A 101 -16.14 -18.38 -0.54
CA VAL A 101 -14.88 -18.27 -1.30
C VAL A 101 -15.21 -18.43 -2.77
N VAL A 102 -14.85 -17.43 -3.58
CA VAL A 102 -14.97 -17.51 -5.04
C VAL A 102 -13.62 -17.98 -5.59
N VAL A 103 -13.57 -19.23 -6.06
CA VAL A 103 -12.39 -19.75 -6.74
C VAL A 103 -12.42 -19.26 -8.19
N LEU A 104 -11.41 -18.47 -8.55
CA LEU A 104 -11.25 -17.92 -9.89
C LEU A 104 -10.54 -18.95 -10.77
N LYS A 105 -11.17 -19.34 -11.88
CA LYS A 105 -10.57 -20.29 -12.83
C LYS A 105 -9.63 -19.59 -13.81
N ASN A 106 -9.92 -18.33 -14.12
CA ASN A 106 -9.17 -17.53 -15.09
C ASN A 106 -8.99 -16.09 -14.60
N HIS A 107 -7.83 -15.48 -14.88
CA HIS A 107 -7.55 -14.07 -14.57
C HIS A 107 -8.55 -13.08 -15.21
N THR A 108 -9.20 -13.47 -16.32
CA THR A 108 -10.23 -12.66 -16.99
C THR A 108 -11.49 -12.54 -16.14
N GLU A 109 -11.83 -13.57 -15.35
CA GLU A 109 -12.98 -13.54 -14.45
C GLU A 109 -12.79 -12.45 -13.40
N LEU A 110 -11.59 -12.32 -12.83
CA LEU A 110 -11.27 -11.28 -11.85
C LEU A 110 -11.59 -9.87 -12.39
N LYS A 111 -11.17 -9.59 -13.62
CA LYS A 111 -11.39 -8.29 -14.27
C LYS A 111 -12.87 -8.01 -14.57
N ARG A 112 -13.71 -9.05 -14.71
CA ARG A 112 -15.15 -8.93 -14.95
C ARG A 112 -15.95 -8.80 -13.66
N TYR A 113 -15.57 -9.53 -12.62
CA TYR A 113 -16.29 -9.56 -11.35
C TYR A 113 -16.11 -8.30 -10.51
N TYR A 114 -15.00 -7.58 -10.68
CA TYR A 114 -14.67 -6.42 -9.86
C TYR A 114 -14.52 -5.15 -10.68
N PRO A 115 -15.14 -4.03 -10.25
CA PRO A 115 -14.95 -2.76 -10.91
C PRO A 115 -13.50 -2.30 -10.78
N LEU A 116 -13.00 -1.65 -11.84
CA LEU A 116 -11.69 -1.02 -11.81
C LEU A 116 -11.74 0.21 -10.91
N SER A 117 -10.72 0.37 -10.06
CA SER A 117 -10.55 1.59 -9.27
C SER A 117 -10.24 2.78 -10.19
N SER A 118 -10.71 3.96 -9.81
CA SER A 118 -10.32 5.20 -10.48
C SER A 118 -8.80 5.41 -10.42
N LEU A 119 -8.24 6.03 -11.45
CA LEU A 119 -6.83 6.42 -11.44
C LEU A 119 -6.56 7.47 -10.35
N THR A 120 -5.41 7.33 -9.68
CA THR A 120 -4.94 8.30 -8.69
C THR A 120 -4.71 9.66 -9.36
N LYS A 121 -5.12 10.73 -8.71
CA LYS A 121 -4.86 12.09 -9.19
C LYS A 121 -3.40 12.48 -8.90
N PRO A 122 -2.70 13.13 -9.86
CA PRO A 122 -1.39 13.72 -9.63
C PRO A 122 -1.38 14.64 -8.41
N PHE A 123 -0.32 14.57 -7.60
CA PHE A 123 -0.09 15.49 -6.48
C PHE A 123 0.29 16.89 -6.99
N MET A 124 1.06 16.95 -8.07
CA MET A 124 1.38 18.19 -8.79
C MET A 124 0.83 18.10 -10.21
N MET A 125 0.18 19.18 -10.65
CA MET A 125 -0.26 19.33 -12.04
C MET A 125 0.81 20.10 -12.80
N PHE A 126 1.38 19.50 -13.83
CA PHE A 126 2.21 20.24 -14.78
C PHE A 126 1.29 20.97 -15.75
N THR A 127 0.99 22.23 -15.44
CA THR A 127 0.34 23.11 -16.42
C THR A 127 1.38 23.43 -17.48
N SER A 128 1.14 23.01 -18.72
CA SER A 128 1.88 23.52 -19.87
C SER A 128 1.61 25.02 -19.98
N LYS A 129 2.49 25.83 -19.41
CA LYS A 129 2.66 27.22 -19.83
C LYS A 129 3.90 27.22 -20.70
N TYR A 130 3.70 27.40 -22.00
CA TYR A 130 4.72 27.86 -22.93
C TYR A 130 5.14 29.30 -22.57
N GLU A 131 5.65 29.53 -21.36
CA GLU A 131 6.22 30.80 -20.94
C GLU A 131 7.41 30.53 -20.02
N GLY A 132 8.56 30.30 -20.66
CA GLY A 132 9.85 30.93 -20.32
C GLY A 132 10.32 31.02 -18.87
N ILE A 133 9.98 30.09 -17.96
CA ILE A 133 10.51 30.14 -16.58
C ILE A 133 11.22 28.84 -16.24
N SER A 134 12.54 28.96 -16.12
CA SER A 134 13.50 27.96 -15.66
C SER A 134 13.08 27.37 -14.31
N LEU A 135 12.70 26.08 -14.30
CA LEU A 135 12.64 25.28 -13.09
C LEU A 135 14.08 25.01 -12.63
N ARG A 136 14.55 25.72 -11.60
CA ARG A 136 15.77 25.35 -10.88
C ARG A 136 15.44 24.21 -9.91
N PHE A 137 16.13 23.09 -10.06
CA PHE A 137 16.15 21.96 -9.13
C PHE A 137 17.03 22.22 -7.92
#